data_AF-A0A5A7R327-F1
#
_entry.id   AF-A0A5A7R327-F1
#
_cell.length_a   1.000
_cell.length_b   1.000
_cell.length_c   1.000
_cell.angle_alpha   90.00
_cell.angle_beta   90.00
_cell.angle_gamma   90.00
#
_symmetry.space_group_name_H-M   'P 1'
#
loop_
_entity.id
_entity.type
_entity.pdbx_description
1 polymer ?
#
loop_
_entity_poly.entity_id
_entity_poly.type
_entity_poly.pdbx_seq_one_letter_code
_entity_poly.pdbx_strand_id
1 'polypeptide(L)'
;MDVSVVFGVLGNIVASLLFLSPADTFWRILKNRSTEDFESIPYTLLLLNASLWVYYGIMKPVVLLVTINGFGSLMMVIYLTIFVTYAPPRMKVRTVATFVAMNVGFYASVILVTKLTMNKGAQVSTAGTLCVCVTVISFASPLSAMKTVVMTKSVEFMPFFLTFFYFLVATIWSIYRILLRDTFILVNTCD
;
A
#
# COMPACT_ATOMS: atom_id res chain seq x y z
N MET A 1 -0.59 -7.57 -27.30
CA MET A 1 -0.47 -7.00 -25.93
C MET A 1 0.86 -7.45 -25.39
N ASP A 2 1.73 -6.53 -24.99
CA ASP A 2 3.03 -6.88 -24.40
C ASP A 2 2.80 -7.72 -23.13
N VAL A 3 3.64 -8.74 -22.92
CA VAL A 3 3.55 -9.65 -21.76
C VAL A 3 3.64 -8.84 -20.47
N SER A 4 4.43 -7.76 -20.45
CA SER A 4 4.50 -6.82 -19.33
C SER A 4 3.12 -6.25 -18.96
N VAL A 5 2.32 -5.84 -19.95
CA VAL A 5 0.98 -5.27 -19.73
C VAL A 5 0.02 -6.31 -19.19
N VAL A 6 0.09 -7.57 -19.65
CA VAL A 6 -0.73 -8.68 -19.13
C VAL A 6 -0.51 -8.84 -17.62
N PHE A 7 0.75 -8.96 -17.19
CA PHE A 7 1.08 -9.12 -15.77
C PHE A 7 0.73 -7.88 -14.96
N GLY A 8 0.91 -6.68 -15.52
CA GLY A 8 0.54 -5.44 -14.84
C GLY A 8 -0.98 -5.33 -14.61
N VAL A 9 -1.81 -5.72 -15.58
CA VAL A 9 -3.28 -5.76 -15.45
C VAL A 9 -3.72 -6.82 -14.44
N LEU A 10 -3.17 -8.03 -14.51
CA LEU A 10 -3.43 -9.08 -13.52
C LEU A 10 -3.06 -8.61 -12.11
N GLY A 11 -1.91 -7.95 -11.95
CA GLY A 11 -1.46 -7.39 -10.68
C GLY A 11 -2.41 -6.34 -10.14
N ASN A 12 -2.99 -5.50 -11.00
CA ASN A 12 -4.02 -4.53 -10.62
C ASN A 12 -5.30 -5.21 -10.14
N ILE A 13 -5.78 -6.25 -10.83
CA ILE A 13 -7.00 -6.98 -10.46
C ILE A 13 -6.84 -7.62 -9.08
N VAL A 14 -5.77 -8.39 -8.88
CA VAL A 14 -5.54 -9.12 -7.62
C VAL A 14 -5.30 -8.14 -6.45
N ALA A 15 -4.54 -7.07 -6.68
CA ALA A 15 -4.31 -6.06 -5.64
C ALA A 15 -5.58 -5.27 -5.30
N SER A 16 -6.49 -5.06 -6.26
CA SER A 16 -7.77 -4.39 -5.99
C SER A 16 -8.63 -5.21 -5.03
N LEU A 17 -8.64 -6.54 -5.19
CA LEU A 17 -9.31 -7.45 -4.24
C LEU A 17 -8.69 -7.36 -2.85
N LEU A 18 -7.36 -7.24 -2.74
CA LEU A 18 -6.71 -7.03 -1.44
C LEU A 18 -7.09 -5.69 -0.79
N PHE A 19 -7.18 -4.61 -1.56
CA PHE A 19 -7.65 -3.31 -1.05
C PHE A 19 -9.13 -3.33 -0.63
N LEU A 20 -9.93 -4.20 -1.24
CA LEU A 20 -11.34 -4.42 -0.86
C LEU A 20 -11.49 -5.40 0.32
N SER A 21 -10.45 -6.15 0.70
CA SER A 21 -10.55 -7.13 1.78
C SER A 21 -11.05 -6.59 3.14
N PRO A 22 -10.77 -5.32 3.54
CA PRO A 22 -11.32 -4.77 4.78
C PRO A 22 -12.77 -4.28 4.67
N ALA A 23 -13.41 -4.35 3.48
CA ALA A 23 -14.73 -3.78 3.26
C ALA A 23 -15.78 -4.35 4.22
N ASP A 24 -15.75 -5.65 4.49
CA ASP A 24 -16.66 -6.30 5.44
C ASP A 24 -16.46 -5.79 6.87
N THR A 25 -15.20 -5.53 7.26
CA THR A 25 -14.86 -4.92 8.55
C THR A 25 -15.45 -3.51 8.66
N PHE A 26 -15.31 -2.68 7.63
CA PHE A 26 -15.87 -1.32 7.64
C PHE A 26 -17.39 -1.30 7.51
N TRP A 27 -17.98 -2.27 6.83
CA TRP A 27 -19.42 -2.48 6.82
C TRP A 27 -19.95 -2.80 8.22
N ARG A 28 -19.24 -3.63 8.99
CA ARG A 28 -19.56 -3.89 10.40
C ARG A 28 -19.48 -2.63 11.25
N ILE A 29 -18.45 -1.80 11.07
CA ILE A 29 -18.33 -0.51 11.77
C ILE A 29 -19.53 0.41 11.45
N LEU A 30 -19.92 0.49 10.18
CA LEU A 30 -21.09 1.28 9.75
C LEU A 30 -22.39 0.79 10.40
N LYS A 31 -22.60 -0.53 10.41
CA LYS A 31 -23.79 -1.16 10.98
C LYS A 31 -23.86 -0.98 12.50
N ASN A 32 -22.75 -1.21 13.19
CA ASN A 32 -22.69 -1.19 14.66
C ASN A 32 -22.43 0.21 15.23
N ARG A 33 -22.15 1.20 14.37
CA ARG A 33 -21.84 2.59 14.75
C ARG A 33 -20.71 2.70 15.79
N SER A 34 -19.79 1.74 15.76
CA SER A 34 -18.66 1.63 16.68
C SER A 34 -17.48 1.02 15.94
N THR A 35 -16.28 1.50 16.24
CA THR A 35 -15.04 0.89 15.74
C THR A 35 -14.68 -0.39 16.48
N GLU A 36 -15.44 -0.78 17.50
CA GLU A 36 -15.12 -1.94 18.35
C GLU A 36 -13.65 -1.88 18.79
N ASP A 37 -12.92 -3.00 18.67
CA ASP A 37 -11.49 -3.10 18.96
C ASP A 37 -10.60 -2.92 17.72
N PHE A 38 -11.14 -2.41 16.60
CA PHE A 38 -10.36 -2.20 15.39
C PHE A 38 -9.38 -1.03 15.54
N GLU A 39 -8.17 -1.20 15.03
CA GLU A 39 -7.08 -0.20 15.04
C GLU A 39 -7.02 0.56 13.70
N SER A 40 -6.80 1.89 13.74
CA SER A 40 -6.68 2.71 12.53
C SER A 40 -5.26 2.74 11.93
N ILE A 41 -4.25 2.42 12.73
CA ILE A 41 -2.83 2.58 12.38
C ILE A 41 -2.47 1.84 11.07
N PRO A 42 -2.89 0.57 10.86
CA PRO A 42 -2.61 -0.14 9.62
C PRO A 42 -3.09 0.62 8.38
N TYR A 43 -4.29 1.21 8.44
CA TYR A 43 -4.87 1.96 7.33
C TYR A 43 -4.15 3.28 7.06
N THR A 44 -3.69 3.98 8.11
CA THR A 44 -2.86 5.19 7.94
C THR A 44 -1.50 4.89 7.33
N LEU A 45 -0.89 3.74 7.66
CA LEU A 45 0.38 3.30 7.10
C LEU A 45 0.23 2.82 5.65
N LEU A 46 -0.83 2.08 5.34
CA LEU A 46 -1.14 1.63 3.99
C LEU A 46 -1.42 2.80 3.04
N LEU A 47 -2.12 3.84 3.52
CA LEU A 47 -2.31 5.07 2.74
C LEU A 47 -0.98 5.75 2.42
N LEU A 48 -0.07 5.86 3.39
CA LEU A 48 1.26 6.43 3.17
C LEU A 48 2.04 5.62 2.13
N ASN A 49 2.01 4.29 2.26
CA ASN A 49 2.68 3.39 1.34
C ASN A 49 2.15 3.57 -0.09
N ALA A 50 0.83 3.55 -0.26
CA ALA A 50 0.19 3.71 -1.56
C ALA A 50 0.49 5.10 -2.17
N SER A 51 0.46 6.16 -1.36
CA SER A 51 0.79 7.53 -1.80
C SER A 51 2.24 7.68 -2.24
N LEU A 52 3.18 7.01 -1.57
CA LEU A 52 4.59 6.96 -1.97
C LEU A 52 4.78 6.20 -3.28
N TRP A 53 4.06 5.09 -3.47
CA TRP A 53 4.09 4.32 -4.72
C TRP A 53 3.48 5.10 -5.90
N VAL A 54 2.42 5.88 -5.67
CA VAL A 54 1.88 6.83 -6.67
C VAL A 54 2.95 7.86 -7.03
N TYR A 55 3.59 8.47 -6.03
CA TYR A 55 4.65 9.45 -6.28
C TYR A 55 5.81 8.85 -7.09
N TYR A 56 6.28 7.66 -6.70
CA TYR A 56 7.30 6.91 -7.43
C TYR A 56 6.88 6.63 -8.88
N GLY A 57 5.65 6.14 -9.09
CA GLY A 57 5.12 5.80 -10.42
C GLY A 57 4.84 7.01 -11.32
N ILE A 58 4.68 8.20 -10.76
CA ILE A 58 4.62 9.46 -11.54
C ILE A 58 6.02 9.85 -12.02
N MET A 59 7.03 9.74 -11.15
CA MET A 59 8.41 10.10 -11.50
C MET A 59 9.06 9.11 -12.45
N LYS A 60 8.82 7.82 -12.23
CA LYS A 60 9.14 6.76 -13.17
C LYS A 60 7.82 6.35 -13.81
N PRO A 61 7.44 6.90 -14.99
CA PRO A 61 6.08 6.91 -15.53
C PRO A 61 5.55 5.51 -15.81
N VAL A 62 5.10 4.81 -14.77
CA VAL A 62 4.61 3.44 -14.77
C VAL A 62 3.13 3.49 -14.43
N VAL A 63 2.29 3.70 -15.45
CA VAL A 63 0.85 3.97 -15.31
C VAL A 63 0.14 2.91 -14.46
N LEU A 64 0.39 1.61 -14.73
CA LEU A 64 -0.25 0.51 -14.01
C LEU A 64 0.06 0.49 -12.51
N LEU A 65 1.21 1.04 -12.10
CA LEU A 65 1.60 1.17 -10.69
C LEU A 65 0.89 2.36 -10.03
N VAL A 66 0.73 3.46 -10.78
CA VAL A 66 -0.02 4.65 -10.34
C VAL A 66 -1.50 4.32 -10.17
N THR A 67 -2.11 3.60 -11.12
CA THR A 67 -3.55 3.27 -11.08
C THR A 67 -3.90 2.45 -9.84
N ILE A 68 -3.16 1.37 -9.58
CA ILE A 68 -3.49 0.47 -8.46
C ILE A 68 -3.28 1.13 -7.10
N ASN A 69 -2.19 1.91 -6.95
CA ASN A 69 -1.91 2.58 -5.68
C ASN A 69 -2.78 3.83 -5.51
N GLY A 70 -3.22 4.46 -6.60
CA GLY A 70 -4.24 5.50 -6.57
C GLY A 70 -5.58 4.96 -6.08
N PHE A 71 -6.01 3.81 -6.63
CA PHE A 71 -7.19 3.09 -6.13
C PHE A 71 -7.04 2.70 -4.65
N GLY A 72 -5.90 2.13 -4.27
CA GLY A 72 -5.60 1.79 -2.88
C GLY A 72 -5.65 3.00 -1.95
N SER A 73 -5.09 4.12 -2.36
CA SER A 73 -5.13 5.38 -1.59
C SER A 73 -6.58 5.86 -1.40
N LEU A 74 -7.39 5.82 -2.46
CA LEU A 74 -8.80 6.18 -2.39
C LEU A 74 -9.56 5.29 -1.39
N MET A 75 -9.36 3.96 -1.45
CA MET A 75 -9.98 3.02 -0.52
C MET A 75 -9.56 3.30 0.93
N MET A 76 -8.27 3.54 1.19
CA MET A 76 -7.79 3.85 2.53
C MET A 76 -8.35 5.16 3.07
N VAL A 77 -8.54 6.19 2.23
CA VAL A 77 -9.20 7.44 2.63
C VAL A 77 -10.66 7.18 3.02
N ILE A 78 -11.39 6.38 2.24
CA ILE A 78 -12.79 6.00 2.55
C ILE A 78 -12.84 5.28 3.91
N TYR A 79 -12.00 4.27 4.10
CA TYR A 79 -11.93 3.50 5.35
C TYR A 79 -11.57 4.38 6.56
N LEU A 80 -10.57 5.23 6.45
CA LEU A 80 -10.19 6.15 7.53
C LEU A 80 -11.30 7.16 7.85
N THR A 81 -12.03 7.63 6.85
CA THR A 81 -13.18 8.53 7.04
C THR A 81 -14.28 7.83 7.82
N ILE A 82 -14.62 6.59 7.46
CA ILE A 82 -15.59 5.78 8.21
C ILE A 82 -15.09 5.57 9.65
N PHE A 83 -13.82 5.18 9.82
CA PHE A 83 -13.22 4.95 11.14
C PHE A 83 -13.36 6.18 12.05
N VAL A 84 -12.90 7.34 11.60
CA VAL A 84 -12.92 8.59 12.38
C VAL A 84 -14.35 9.05 12.68
N THR A 85 -15.31 8.71 11.82
CA THR A 85 -16.73 9.03 12.06
C THR A 85 -17.26 8.31 13.30
N TYR A 86 -16.96 7.01 13.45
CA TYR A 86 -17.52 6.15 14.52
C TYR A 86 -16.58 5.86 15.69
N ALA A 87 -15.32 6.28 15.63
CA ALA A 87 -14.36 6.04 16.70
C ALA A 87 -14.70 6.82 17.99
N PRO A 88 -14.34 6.33 19.19
CA PRO A 88 -14.41 7.13 20.42
C PRO A 88 -13.49 8.38 20.35
N PRO A 89 -13.77 9.46 21.08
CA PRO A 89 -13.02 10.73 20.99
C PRO A 89 -11.50 10.57 21.11
N ARG A 90 -11.03 9.76 22.07
CA ARG A 90 -9.59 9.48 22.26
C ARG A 90 -8.96 8.80 21.05
N MET A 91 -9.67 7.84 20.44
CA MET A 91 -9.23 7.14 19.24
C MET A 91 -9.25 8.08 18.02
N LYS A 92 -10.28 8.91 17.86
CA LYS A 92 -10.33 9.93 16.80
C LYS A 92 -9.10 10.82 16.80
N VAL A 93 -8.76 11.39 17.96
CA VAL A 93 -7.59 12.27 18.10
C VAL A 93 -6.31 11.52 17.73
N ARG A 94 -6.12 10.28 18.20
CA ARG A 94 -4.97 9.45 17.86
C ARG A 94 -4.89 9.14 16.36
N THR A 95 -6.01 8.79 15.73
CA THR A 95 -6.09 8.51 14.29
C THR A 95 -5.77 9.75 13.47
N VAL A 96 -6.39 10.89 13.79
CA VAL A 96 -6.15 12.16 13.07
C VAL A 96 -4.71 12.63 13.27
N ALA A 97 -4.16 12.55 14.48
CA ALA A 97 -2.77 12.92 14.73
C ALA A 97 -1.79 12.04 13.93
N THR A 98 -2.00 10.72 13.93
CA THR A 98 -1.18 9.78 13.14
C THR A 98 -1.33 10.03 11.64
N PHE A 99 -2.55 10.26 11.16
CA PHE A 99 -2.81 10.59 9.76
C PHE A 99 -2.07 11.86 9.34
N VAL A 100 -2.20 12.95 10.11
CA VAL A 100 -1.53 14.23 9.83
C VAL A 100 -0.01 14.05 9.86
N ALA A 101 0.53 13.38 10.88
CA ALA A 101 1.97 13.17 10.99
C ALA A 101 2.54 12.42 9.77
N MET A 102 1.89 11.32 9.35
CA MET A 102 2.39 10.43 8.30
C MET A 102 2.03 10.91 6.89
N ASN A 103 0.74 11.16 6.63
CA ASN A 103 0.20 11.38 5.28
C ASN A 103 0.20 12.84 4.86
N VAL A 104 0.33 13.78 5.81
CA VAL A 104 0.48 15.21 5.51
C VAL A 104 1.92 15.63 5.77
N GLY A 105 2.39 15.54 7.01
CA GLY A 105 3.72 16.01 7.42
C GLY A 105 4.86 15.28 6.73
N PHE A 106 4.99 13.97 6.98
CA PHE A 106 6.07 13.17 6.40
C PHE A 106 5.97 13.05 4.88
N TYR A 107 4.79 12.78 4.33
CA TYR A 107 4.63 12.69 2.88
C TYR A 107 4.95 14.01 2.16
N ALA A 108 4.46 15.15 2.66
CA ALA A 108 4.78 16.45 2.06
C ALA A 108 6.26 16.81 2.20
N SER A 109 6.90 16.48 3.33
CA SER A 109 8.34 16.71 3.50
C SER A 109 9.16 15.87 2.51
N VAL A 110 8.78 14.61 2.26
CA VAL A 110 9.42 13.77 1.23
C VAL A 110 9.31 14.43 -0.14
N ILE A 111 8.11 14.88 -0.55
CA ILE A 111 7.92 15.56 -1.84
C ILE A 111 8.76 16.83 -1.91
N LEU A 112 8.68 17.69 -0.90
CA LEU A 112 9.35 18.98 -0.87
C LEU A 112 10.87 18.82 -0.92
N VAL A 113 11.44 17.98 -0.06
CA VAL A 113 12.89 17.73 -0.02
C VAL A 113 13.35 17.16 -1.35
N THR A 114 12.70 16.11 -1.85
CA THR A 114 13.12 15.48 -3.11
C THR A 114 12.98 16.41 -4.32
N LYS A 115 11.99 17.31 -4.35
CA LYS A 115 11.82 18.28 -5.45
C LYS A 115 12.79 19.45 -5.39
N LEU A 116 13.14 19.93 -4.19
CA LEU A 116 14.00 21.10 -4.02
C LEU A 116 15.49 20.78 -4.05
N THR A 117 15.89 19.57 -3.60
CA THR A 117 17.32 19.25 -3.39
C THR A 117 17.86 18.19 -4.33
N MET A 118 17.01 17.41 -5.01
CA MET A 118 17.44 16.25 -5.78
C MET A 118 17.20 16.40 -7.27
N ASN A 119 18.13 15.88 -8.08
CA ASN A 119 17.90 15.67 -9.50
C ASN A 119 16.94 14.48 -9.73
N LYS A 120 16.41 14.34 -10.95
CA LYS A 120 15.40 13.31 -11.29
C LYS A 120 15.83 11.88 -10.94
N GLY A 121 17.10 11.52 -11.15
CA GLY A 121 17.61 10.18 -10.83
C GLY A 121 17.63 9.89 -9.34
N ALA A 122 18.16 10.84 -8.55
CA ALA A 122 18.16 10.76 -7.09
C ALA A 122 16.73 10.76 -6.52
N GLN A 123 15.84 11.59 -7.08
CA GLN A 123 14.42 11.66 -6.72
C GLN A 123 13.73 10.27 -6.82
N VAL A 124 13.93 9.57 -7.95
CA VAL A 124 13.37 8.23 -8.20
C VAL A 124 14.00 7.20 -7.26
N SER A 125 15.31 7.26 -7.02
CA SER A 125 16.02 6.32 -6.14
C SER A 125 15.58 6.45 -4.69
N THR A 126 15.52 7.68 -4.16
CA THR A 126 15.10 7.97 -2.79
C THR A 126 13.65 7.57 -2.56
N ALA A 127 12.73 7.95 -3.45
CA ALA A 127 11.33 7.56 -3.31
C ALA A 127 11.12 6.04 -3.43
N GLY A 128 11.82 5.39 -4.36
CA GLY A 128 11.77 3.93 -4.49
C GLY A 128 12.27 3.22 -3.23
N THR A 129 13.33 3.74 -2.61
CA THR A 129 13.86 3.20 -1.35
C THR A 129 12.84 3.36 -0.21
N LEU A 130 12.23 4.54 -0.08
CA LEU A 130 11.18 4.79 0.92
C LEU A 130 9.97 3.87 0.71
N CYS A 131 9.52 3.68 -0.52
CA CYS A 131 8.43 2.74 -0.84
C CYS A 131 8.72 1.32 -0.33
N VAL A 132 9.94 0.82 -0.58
CA VAL A 132 10.36 -0.50 -0.12
C VAL A 132 10.42 -0.56 1.40
N CYS A 133 11.05 0.44 2.06
CA CYS A 133 11.13 0.50 3.52
C CYS A 133 9.74 0.48 4.17
N VAL A 134 8.81 1.32 3.71
CA VAL A 134 7.45 1.38 4.25
C VAL A 134 6.67 0.10 3.97
N THR A 135 6.86 -0.51 2.80
CA THR A 135 6.26 -1.82 2.48
C THR A 135 6.75 -2.91 3.45
N VAL A 136 8.06 -2.97 3.74
CA VAL A 136 8.63 -3.91 4.71
C VAL A 136 8.08 -3.68 6.11
N ILE A 137 8.02 -2.42 6.56
CA ILE A 137 7.43 -2.07 7.87
C ILE A 137 5.97 -2.50 7.95
N SER A 138 5.22 -2.37 6.85
CA SER A 138 3.80 -2.77 6.80
C SER A 138 3.61 -4.28 6.99
N PHE A 139 4.61 -5.11 6.70
CA PHE A 139 4.58 -6.55 6.97
C PHE A 139 4.88 -6.93 8.43
N ALA A 140 5.27 -5.98 9.29
CA ALA A 140 5.54 -6.27 10.70
C ALA A 140 4.30 -6.79 11.45
N SER A 141 3.12 -6.23 11.18
CA SER A 141 1.86 -6.67 11.82
C SER A 141 1.46 -8.10 11.39
N PRO A 142 1.40 -8.44 10.08
CA PRO A 142 1.21 -9.82 9.64
C PRO A 142 2.26 -10.81 10.18
N LEU A 143 3.53 -10.39 10.27
CA LEU A 143 4.60 -11.24 10.81
C LEU A 143 4.42 -11.50 12.32
N SER A 144 3.97 -10.51 13.07
CA SER A 144 3.60 -10.68 14.48
C SER A 144 2.42 -11.65 14.63
N ALA A 145 1.40 -11.55 13.78
CA ALA A 145 0.27 -12.48 13.78
C ALA A 145 0.73 -13.92 13.44
N MET A 146 1.63 -14.09 12.46
CA MET A 146 2.24 -15.38 12.14
C MET A 146 2.98 -16.00 13.32
N LYS A 147 3.78 -15.20 14.03
CA LYS A 147 4.47 -15.65 15.24
C LYS A 147 3.47 -16.16 16.28
N THR A 148 2.38 -15.43 16.50
CA THR A 148 1.31 -15.87 17.41
C THR A 148 0.71 -17.19 16.97
N VAL A 149 0.37 -17.37 15.68
CA VAL A 149 -0.18 -18.63 15.13
C VAL A 149 0.76 -19.83 15.35
N VAL A 150 2.06 -19.65 15.13
CA VAL A 150 3.06 -20.71 15.36
C VAL A 150 3.15 -21.08 16.85
N MET A 151 3.06 -20.08 17.72
CA MET A 151 3.08 -20.26 19.18
C MET A 151 1.79 -20.90 19.72
N THR A 152 0.63 -20.48 19.22
CA THR A 152 -0.69 -20.97 19.69
C THR A 152 -1.13 -22.24 18.99
N LYS A 153 -0.44 -22.67 17.92
CA LYS A 153 -0.78 -23.83 17.08
C LYS A 153 -2.22 -23.77 16.51
N SER A 154 -2.82 -22.59 16.46
CA SER A 154 -4.18 -22.36 15.95
C SER A 154 -4.15 -21.46 14.72
N VAL A 155 -4.75 -21.92 13.63
CA VAL A 155 -4.92 -21.17 12.37
C VAL A 155 -6.16 -20.27 12.37
N GLU A 156 -6.89 -20.22 13.49
CA GLU A 156 -8.12 -19.43 13.66
C GLU A 156 -7.93 -17.94 13.32
N PHE A 157 -6.71 -17.43 13.46
CA PHE A 157 -6.36 -16.02 13.22
C PHE A 157 -5.64 -15.77 11.89
N MET A 158 -5.49 -16.77 11.02
CA MET A 158 -4.77 -16.63 9.75
C MET A 158 -5.65 -17.02 8.55
N PRO A 159 -6.28 -16.05 7.86
CA PRO A 159 -7.00 -16.34 6.64
C PRO A 159 -5.98 -16.73 5.55
N PHE A 160 -5.84 -18.04 5.28
CA PHE A 160 -4.96 -18.60 4.24
C PHE A 160 -5.07 -17.84 2.91
N PHE A 161 -6.30 -17.50 2.52
CA PHE A 161 -6.59 -16.75 1.30
C PHE A 161 -5.90 -15.38 1.27
N LEU A 162 -5.90 -14.64 2.38
CA LEU A 162 -5.31 -13.31 2.45
C LEU A 162 -3.80 -13.38 2.19
N THR A 163 -3.11 -14.30 2.87
CA THR A 163 -1.68 -14.56 2.66
C THR A 163 -1.37 -15.03 1.24
N PHE A 164 -2.20 -15.92 0.68
CA PHE A 164 -2.06 -16.38 -0.69
C PHE A 164 -2.19 -15.24 -1.71
N PHE A 165 -3.17 -14.35 -1.54
CA PHE A 165 -3.33 -13.18 -2.41
C PHE A 165 -2.18 -12.18 -2.27
N TYR A 166 -1.65 -11.95 -1.06
CA TYR A 166 -0.44 -11.14 -0.88
C TYR A 166 0.77 -11.74 -1.61
N PHE A 167 0.94 -13.06 -1.54
CA PHE A 167 2.00 -13.77 -2.27
C PHE A 167 1.84 -13.66 -3.79
N LEU A 168 0.61 -13.80 -4.31
CA LEU A 168 0.32 -13.63 -5.73
C LEU A 168 0.65 -12.22 -6.21
N VAL A 169 0.21 -11.19 -5.47
CA VAL A 169 0.51 -9.79 -5.79
C VAL A 169 2.02 -9.57 -5.81
N ALA A 170 2.76 -10.01 -4.77
CA ALA A 170 4.21 -9.88 -4.74
C ALA A 170 4.90 -10.56 -5.94
N THR A 171 4.44 -11.75 -6.32
CA THR A 171 4.98 -12.53 -7.45
C THR A 171 4.70 -11.83 -8.78
N ILE A 172 3.45 -11.42 -9.02
CA ILE A 172 3.03 -10.75 -10.26
C ILE A 172 3.78 -9.43 -10.45
N TRP A 173 3.89 -8.61 -9.41
CA TRP A 173 4.61 -7.33 -9.49
C TRP A 173 6.12 -7.51 -9.65
N SER A 174 6.69 -8.59 -9.11
CA SER A 174 8.10 -8.93 -9.33
C SER A 174 8.36 -9.31 -10.79
N ILE A 175 7.53 -10.17 -11.38
CA ILE A 175 7.60 -10.54 -12.79
C ILE A 175 7.42 -9.30 -13.67
N TYR A 176 6.40 -8.47 -13.39
CA TYR A 176 6.17 -7.21 -14.11
C TYR A 176 7.40 -6.30 -14.10
N ARG A 177 8.09 -6.18 -12.95
CA ARG A 177 9.30 -5.36 -12.83
C ARG A 177 10.48 -5.92 -13.63
N ILE A 178 10.63 -7.24 -13.69
CA ILE A 178 11.67 -7.90 -14.50
C ILE A 178 11.40 -7.63 -15.99
N LEU A 179 10.17 -7.89 -16.45
CA LEU A 179 9.77 -7.66 -17.84
C LEU A 179 9.93 -6.19 -18.27
N LEU A 180 9.64 -5.25 -17.38
CA LEU A 180 9.90 -3.83 -17.64
C LEU A 180 11.40 -3.55 -17.83
N ARG A 181 12.31 -4.18 -17.07
CA ARG A 181 13.75 -3.97 -17.27
C ARG A 181 14.20 -4.47 -18.63
N ASP A 182 13.75 -5.65 -19.04
CA ASP A 182 14.15 -6.24 -20.33
C ASP A 182 13.63 -5.41 -21.51
N THR A 183 12.40 -4.93 -21.45
CA THR A 183 11.84 -4.02 -22.46
C THR A 183 12.57 -2.68 -22.51
N PHE A 184 12.90 -2.08 -21.35
CA PHE A 184 13.72 -0.87 -21.30
C PHE A 184 15.11 -1.10 -21.90
N ILE A 185 15.78 -2.22 -21.60
CA ILE A 185 17.10 -2.52 -22.16
C ILE A 185 17.00 -2.68 -23.68
N LEU A 186 16.03 -3.46 -24.17
CA LEU A 186 15.83 -3.73 -25.59
C LEU A 186 15.64 -2.45 -26.40
N VAL A 187 14.79 -1.53 -25.91
CA VAL A 187 14.54 -0.24 -26.59
C VAL A 187 15.80 0.62 -26.62
N ASN A 188 16.55 0.72 -25.51
CA ASN A 188 17.78 1.52 -25.46
C ASN A 188 18.96 0.93 -26.24
N THR A 189 18.92 -0.36 -26.61
CA THR A 189 19.95 -1.01 -27.46
C THR A 189 19.66 -0.93 -28.96
N CYS A 190 18.48 -0.47 -29.38
CA CYS A 190 18.11 -0.36 -30.79
C CYS A 190 18.29 1.04 -31.38
N ASP A 191 18.82 1.99 -30.61
CA ASP A 191 19.28 3.32 -31.03
C ASP A 191 20.82 3.40 -30.99
#